data_AF-A0A7V6BZ59-F1
#
_entry.id   AF-A0A7V6BZ59-F1
#
_cell.length_a   1.000
_cell.length_b   1.000
_cell.length_c   1.000
_cell.angle_alpha   90.00
_cell.angle_beta   90.00
_cell.angle_gamma   90.00
#
_symmetry.space_group_name_H-M   'P 1'
#
loop_
_entity.id
_entity.type
_entity.pdbx_description
1 polymer ?
#
loop_
_entity_poly.entity_id
_entity_poly.type
_entity_poly.pdbx_seq_one_letter_code
_entity_poly.pdbx_strand_id
1 'polypeptide(L)'
;MRILFVVIILFFSVSLAQDCFLELSQNWTDEELAGQVTNLEAAVLVQRAVDLLEPNLPQITSVPFDFDLSPDDENYQLIRFLIERDLMDYQNDLQEDGIKNRLLNRIRSWYGLPAIEIGDDLTRLELIQIINNIISSLDLDPVALIASGNTSNEIGLWSIIRNDSVYPRMIVFRPPNQEDINLANGVKSVISQLDNCAYRVEKYIFSSADTAKQLFLSNFDSRMIIVDSSPDILDGYLKVEQGLEADYFSFLSEDLADVSSYAAVFTEQEIKPLKIMRLLPRVRTNMNPKQILNFLRGQ
;
A
#
# COMPACT_ATOMS: atom_id res chain seq x y z
N MET A 1 26.16 3.08 -56.73
CA MET A 1 26.46 2.00 -55.77
C MET A 1 25.92 2.43 -54.42
N ARG A 2 24.86 1.76 -53.96
CA ARG A 2 24.10 2.07 -52.73
C ARG A 2 24.88 1.57 -51.51
N ILE A 3 25.07 2.39 -50.48
CA ILE A 3 25.25 1.91 -49.11
C ILE A 3 24.30 2.71 -48.23
N LEU A 4 23.21 2.03 -47.86
CA LEU A 4 22.18 2.46 -46.92
C LEU A 4 22.71 2.15 -45.52
N PHE A 5 23.09 3.17 -44.75
CA PHE A 5 23.41 3.00 -43.33
C PHE A 5 22.10 3.02 -42.54
N VAL A 6 21.60 1.83 -42.20
CA VAL A 6 20.48 1.68 -41.26
C VAL A 6 21.08 1.69 -39.85
N VAL A 7 20.93 2.82 -39.16
CA VAL A 7 21.19 2.91 -37.72
C VAL A 7 19.97 2.33 -37.00
N ILE A 8 20.07 1.07 -36.58
CA ILE A 8 19.10 0.44 -35.69
C ILE A 8 19.39 0.98 -34.29
N ILE A 9 18.67 2.04 -33.89
CA ILE A 9 18.58 2.45 -32.49
C ILE A 9 17.69 1.41 -31.82
N LEU A 10 18.32 0.42 -31.17
CA LEU A 10 17.69 -0.41 -30.15
C LEU A 10 17.29 0.51 -29.00
N PHE A 11 16.07 1.06 -29.07
CA PHE A 11 15.35 1.47 -27.88
C PHE A 11 15.12 0.20 -27.06
N PHE A 12 16.07 -0.13 -26.18
CA PHE A 12 15.74 -0.93 -25.01
C PHE A 12 14.63 -0.16 -24.30
N SER A 13 13.42 -0.70 -24.35
CA SER A 13 12.39 -0.38 -23.38
C SER A 13 12.99 -0.75 -22.03
N VAL A 14 13.60 0.23 -21.36
CA VAL A 14 13.91 0.12 -19.95
C VAL A 14 12.54 0.01 -19.31
N SER A 15 12.09 -1.22 -19.08
CA SER A 15 11.11 -1.47 -18.05
C SER A 15 11.73 -0.85 -16.81
N LEU A 16 11.22 0.31 -16.40
CA LEU A 16 11.61 0.93 -15.16
C LEU A 16 11.17 -0.06 -14.08
N ALA A 17 12.06 -0.97 -13.72
CA ALA A 17 11.87 -1.85 -12.58
C ALA A 17 11.56 -0.96 -11.38
N GLN A 18 10.61 -1.39 -10.55
CA GLN A 18 10.39 -0.73 -9.26
C GLN A 18 11.71 -0.67 -8.52
N ASP A 19 12.18 0.55 -8.21
CA ASP A 19 13.48 0.80 -7.59
C ASP A 19 13.26 1.74 -6.42
N CYS A 20 13.25 1.16 -5.23
CA CYS A 20 13.08 1.83 -3.94
C CYS A 20 14.42 2.15 -3.27
N PHE A 21 15.53 2.07 -4.00
CA PHE A 21 16.84 2.29 -3.42
C PHE A 21 16.94 3.61 -2.66
N LEU A 22 16.46 4.71 -3.26
CA LEU A 22 16.54 6.05 -2.68
C LEU A 22 15.72 6.17 -1.40
N GLU A 23 14.48 5.66 -1.40
CA GLU A 23 13.59 5.66 -0.25
C GLU A 23 14.15 4.82 0.91
N LEU A 24 14.78 3.68 0.59
CA LEU A 24 15.41 2.81 1.58
C LEU A 24 16.70 3.42 2.14
N SER A 25 17.48 4.14 1.31
CA SER A 25 18.79 4.69 1.67
C SER A 25 18.76 6.11 2.26
N GLN A 26 17.62 6.79 2.30
CA GLN A 26 17.49 8.24 2.57
C GLN A 26 18.17 8.76 3.85
N ASN A 27 18.50 7.89 4.80
CA ASN A 27 19.11 8.24 6.09
C ASN A 27 20.59 7.88 6.21
N TRP A 28 21.24 7.45 5.12
CA TRP A 28 22.66 7.12 5.11
C TRP A 28 23.41 7.84 4.00
N THR A 29 24.63 8.24 4.33
CA THR A 29 25.66 8.64 3.38
C THR A 29 26.27 7.42 2.69
N ASP A 30 26.93 7.64 1.55
CA ASP A 30 27.64 6.57 0.82
C ASP A 30 28.68 5.84 1.68
N GLU A 31 29.32 6.55 2.63
CA GLU A 31 30.29 5.96 3.56
C GLU A 31 29.61 5.04 4.59
N GLU A 32 28.47 5.45 5.14
CA GLU A 32 27.71 4.65 6.11
C GLU A 32 27.10 3.39 5.48
N LEU A 33 26.73 3.45 4.20
CA LEU A 33 26.21 2.32 3.44
C LEU A 33 27.21 1.15 3.34
N ALA A 34 28.51 1.42 3.38
CA ALA A 34 29.56 0.41 3.34
C ALA A 34 29.79 -0.29 4.69
N GLY A 35 29.23 0.23 5.79
CA GLY A 35 29.33 -0.40 7.11
C GLY A 35 28.44 -1.63 7.25
N GLN A 36 28.81 -2.52 8.18
CA GLN A 36 27.99 -3.68 8.54
C GLN A 36 26.64 -3.24 9.11
N VAL A 37 25.58 -3.96 8.72
CA VAL A 37 24.22 -3.71 9.19
C VAL A 37 23.95 -4.47 10.48
N THR A 38 23.47 -3.75 11.50
CA THR A 38 23.01 -4.34 12.75
C THR A 38 21.61 -4.96 12.59
N ASN A 39 21.19 -5.80 13.53
CA ASN A 39 19.84 -6.37 13.53
C ASN A 39 18.75 -5.29 13.70
N LEU A 40 19.03 -4.27 14.51
CA LEU A 40 18.13 -3.12 14.68
C LEU A 40 17.95 -2.35 13.37
N GLU A 41 19.04 -2.07 12.65
CA GLU A 41 18.95 -1.39 11.36
C GLU A 41 18.24 -2.22 10.29
N ALA A 42 18.42 -3.54 10.31
CA ALA A 42 17.67 -4.45 9.45
C ALA A 42 16.16 -4.40 9.74
N ALA A 43 15.79 -4.35 11.02
CA ALA A 43 14.42 -4.20 11.46
C ALA A 43 13.79 -2.86 11.01
N VAL A 44 14.53 -1.75 11.13
CA VAL A 44 14.12 -0.44 10.60
C VAL A 44 13.96 -0.47 9.08
N LEU A 45 14.87 -1.11 8.36
CA LEU A 45 14.77 -1.26 6.90
C LEU A 45 13.55 -2.08 6.48
N VAL A 46 13.26 -3.15 7.23
CA VAL A 46 12.08 -3.98 7.04
C VAL A 46 10.81 -3.19 7.29
N GLN A 47 10.74 -2.38 8.35
CA GLN A 47 9.60 -1.48 8.58
C GLN A 47 9.40 -0.54 7.39
N ARG A 48 10.45 0.14 6.90
CA ARG A 48 10.34 1.02 5.72
C ARG A 48 9.87 0.27 4.47
N ALA A 49 10.37 -0.95 4.25
CA ALA A 49 9.93 -1.79 3.15
C ALA A 49 8.44 -2.13 3.26
N VAL A 50 7.95 -2.41 4.47
CA VAL A 50 6.53 -2.65 4.75
C VAL A 50 5.71 -1.39 4.52
N ASP A 51 6.17 -0.22 4.95
CA ASP A 51 5.46 1.05 4.70
C ASP A 51 5.32 1.36 3.20
N LEU A 52 6.33 0.99 2.39
CA LEU A 52 6.30 1.14 0.94
C LEU A 52 5.39 0.09 0.26
N LEU A 53 5.49 -1.16 0.69
CA LEU A 53 4.75 -2.28 0.10
C LEU A 53 3.28 -2.28 0.52
N GLU A 54 3.02 -2.01 1.78
CA GLU A 54 1.76 -2.17 2.48
C GLU A 54 1.43 -0.92 3.33
N PRO A 55 1.23 0.26 2.71
CA PRO A 55 0.88 1.47 3.46
C PRO A 55 -0.41 1.27 4.26
N ASN A 56 -0.45 1.80 5.49
CA ASN A 56 -1.55 1.60 6.43
C ASN A 56 -1.90 0.11 6.61
N LEU A 57 -0.90 -0.76 6.78
CA LEU A 57 -1.13 -2.16 7.13
C LEU A 57 -1.61 -2.22 8.59
N PRO A 58 -2.85 -2.65 8.87
CA PRO A 58 -3.32 -2.78 10.24
C PRO A 58 -2.54 -3.85 10.99
N GLN A 59 -2.77 -3.89 12.31
CA GLN A 59 -2.37 -5.01 13.14
C GLN A 59 -2.98 -6.32 12.61
N ILE A 60 -2.13 -7.30 12.34
CA ILE A 60 -2.51 -8.65 11.90
C ILE A 60 -2.65 -9.59 13.10
N THR A 61 -1.81 -9.41 14.12
CA THR A 61 -1.77 -10.24 15.33
C THR A 61 -1.92 -9.39 16.57
N SER A 62 -2.68 -9.87 17.55
CA SER A 62 -2.77 -9.23 18.87
C SER A 62 -1.44 -9.35 19.60
N VAL A 63 -0.93 -8.24 20.17
CA VAL A 63 0.22 -8.27 21.07
C VAL A 63 -0.29 -8.49 22.50
N PRO A 64 0.18 -9.54 23.20
CA PRO A 64 -0.13 -9.75 24.61
C PRO A 64 0.24 -8.51 25.42
N PHE A 65 -0.57 -8.18 26.43
CA PHE A 65 -0.30 -7.05 27.33
C PHE A 65 1.03 -7.19 28.09
N ASP A 66 1.54 -8.41 28.20
CA ASP A 66 2.74 -8.79 28.94
C ASP A 66 3.93 -9.17 28.04
N PHE A 67 3.99 -8.68 26.79
CA PHE A 67 5.19 -8.88 25.99
C PHE A 67 6.40 -8.19 26.65
N ASP A 68 7.56 -8.88 26.67
CA ASP A 68 8.75 -8.56 27.48
C ASP A 68 9.51 -7.30 26.99
N LEU A 69 8.84 -6.16 26.88
CA LEU A 69 9.45 -4.88 26.54
C LEU A 69 8.75 -3.71 27.24
N SER A 70 9.54 -2.87 27.89
CA SER A 70 9.03 -1.67 28.56
C SER A 70 8.53 -0.65 27.53
N PRO A 71 7.37 0.02 27.73
CA PRO A 71 6.95 1.16 26.93
C PRO A 71 7.96 2.32 26.87
N ASP A 72 8.87 2.38 27.84
CA ASP A 72 9.95 3.37 27.89
C ASP A 72 11.21 2.97 27.08
N ASP A 73 11.25 1.76 26.48
CA ASP A 73 12.34 1.33 25.62
C ASP A 73 12.35 2.16 24.32
N GLU A 74 13.53 2.62 23.89
CA GLU A 74 13.68 3.46 22.70
C GLU A 74 13.20 2.77 21.41
N ASN A 75 13.24 1.43 21.38
CA ASN A 75 12.83 0.61 20.26
C ASN A 75 11.42 0.02 20.42
N TYR A 76 10.69 0.40 21.48
CA TYR A 76 9.37 -0.15 21.79
C TYR A 76 8.42 -0.11 20.61
N GLN A 77 8.32 1.04 19.93
CA GLN A 77 7.41 1.21 18.79
C GLN A 77 7.79 0.34 17.59
N LEU A 78 9.10 0.20 17.31
CA LEU A 78 9.58 -0.64 16.22
C LEU A 78 9.31 -2.12 16.49
N ILE A 79 9.66 -2.61 17.68
CA ILE A 79 9.44 -4.01 18.05
C ILE A 79 7.94 -4.33 18.07
N ARG A 80 7.13 -3.45 18.68
CA ARG A 80 5.68 -3.56 18.68
C ARG A 80 5.12 -3.63 17.24
N PHE A 81 5.57 -2.73 16.35
CA PHE A 81 5.18 -2.76 14.94
C PHE A 81 5.48 -4.12 14.28
N LEU A 82 6.70 -4.64 14.47
CA LEU A 82 7.11 -5.91 13.86
C LEU A 82 6.28 -7.08 14.39
N ILE A 83 6.00 -7.13 15.69
CA ILE A 83 5.17 -8.19 16.27
C ILE A 83 3.73 -8.07 15.79
N GLU A 84 3.12 -6.87 15.84
CA GLU A 84 1.72 -6.63 15.44
C GLU A 84 1.47 -6.97 13.97
N ARG A 85 2.49 -6.84 13.12
CA ARG A 85 2.40 -7.17 11.70
C ARG A 85 2.91 -8.57 11.43
N ASP A 86 3.11 -9.39 12.46
CA ASP A 86 3.50 -10.79 12.31
C ASP A 86 4.85 -10.93 11.59
N LEU A 87 5.78 -9.99 11.76
CA LEU A 87 7.15 -10.02 11.19
C LEU A 87 8.17 -10.62 12.17
N MET A 88 7.83 -10.64 13.46
CA MET A 88 8.65 -11.15 14.54
C MET A 88 7.78 -11.83 15.59
N ASP A 89 8.31 -12.83 16.28
CA ASP A 89 7.63 -13.47 17.39
C ASP A 89 7.72 -12.60 18.68
N TYR A 90 6.99 -12.98 19.74
CA TYR A 90 6.86 -12.18 20.97
C TYR A 90 8.12 -12.11 21.84
N GLN A 91 9.16 -12.86 21.50
CA GLN A 91 10.46 -12.80 22.17
C GLN A 91 11.29 -11.70 21.49
N ASN A 92 12.12 -10.98 22.24
CA ASN A 92 12.96 -9.91 21.68
C ASN A 92 14.10 -10.51 20.82
N ASP A 93 13.71 -11.01 19.65
CA ASP A 93 14.55 -11.74 18.70
C ASP A 93 15.60 -10.84 18.02
N LEU A 94 15.58 -9.53 18.25
CA LEU A 94 16.54 -8.61 17.63
C LEU A 94 17.99 -8.90 18.05
N GLN A 95 18.19 -9.62 19.16
CA GLN A 95 19.52 -10.05 19.60
C GLN A 95 19.91 -11.44 19.08
N GLU A 96 19.01 -12.14 18.38
CA GLU A 96 19.27 -13.49 17.90
C GLU A 96 19.98 -13.52 16.54
N ASP A 97 20.79 -14.56 16.35
CA ASP A 97 21.37 -14.89 15.06
C ASP A 97 20.26 -15.23 14.03
N GLY A 98 20.47 -14.84 12.78
CA GLY A 98 19.54 -15.12 11.68
C GLY A 98 18.25 -14.29 11.66
N ILE A 99 18.07 -13.31 12.56
CA ILE A 99 16.87 -12.45 12.57
C ILE A 99 16.67 -11.70 11.25
N LYS A 100 17.76 -11.24 10.62
CA LYS A 100 17.74 -10.60 9.28
C LYS A 100 17.05 -11.51 8.26
N ASN A 101 17.45 -12.79 8.25
CA ASN A 101 16.89 -13.79 7.34
C ASN A 101 15.42 -14.07 7.66
N ARG A 102 15.03 -14.16 8.93
CA ARG A 102 13.64 -14.38 9.35
C ARG A 102 12.72 -13.23 8.93
N LEU A 103 13.12 -11.99 9.19
CA LEU A 103 12.34 -10.79 8.82
C LEU A 103 12.07 -10.73 7.31
N LEU A 104 13.11 -10.91 6.49
CA LEU A 104 12.96 -10.89 5.03
C LEU A 104 12.09 -12.05 4.52
N ASN A 105 12.27 -13.25 5.09
CA ASN A 105 11.48 -14.41 4.70
C ASN A 105 10.01 -14.29 5.13
N ARG A 106 9.70 -13.55 6.20
CA ARG A 106 8.32 -13.26 6.56
C ARG A 106 7.63 -12.40 5.51
N ILE A 107 8.24 -11.30 5.08
CA ILE A 107 7.71 -10.47 3.97
C ILE A 107 7.51 -11.33 2.72
N ARG A 108 8.51 -12.16 2.36
CA ARG A 108 8.41 -13.03 1.18
C ARG A 108 7.25 -14.02 1.29
N SER A 109 6.99 -14.55 2.48
CA SER A 109 5.90 -15.49 2.73
C SER A 109 4.51 -14.89 2.48
N TRP A 110 4.33 -13.58 2.77
CA TRP A 110 3.07 -12.88 2.50
C TRP A 110 2.69 -12.91 1.02
N TYR A 111 3.68 -12.89 0.14
CA TYR A 111 3.49 -12.90 -1.30
C TYR A 111 3.74 -14.29 -1.93
N GLY A 112 3.83 -15.34 -1.11
CA GLY A 112 4.05 -16.71 -1.59
C GLY A 112 5.39 -16.92 -2.30
N LEU A 113 6.38 -16.06 -2.04
CA LEU A 113 7.72 -16.18 -2.62
C LEU A 113 8.53 -17.25 -1.86
N PRO A 114 9.43 -17.99 -2.55
CA PRO A 114 10.29 -18.97 -1.90
C PRO A 114 11.24 -18.29 -0.92
N ALA A 115 11.56 -18.97 0.19
CA ALA A 115 12.53 -18.46 1.15
C ALA A 115 13.92 -18.25 0.51
N ILE A 116 14.66 -17.30 1.05
CA ILE A 116 16.07 -17.03 0.73
C ILE A 116 16.94 -17.32 1.95
N GLU A 117 18.23 -17.51 1.69
CA GLU A 117 19.27 -17.53 2.71
C GLU A 117 20.18 -16.34 2.46
N ILE A 118 20.41 -15.55 3.50
CA ILE A 118 21.34 -14.44 3.49
C ILE A 118 22.41 -14.65 4.56
N GLY A 119 23.61 -14.13 4.33
CA GLY A 119 24.66 -14.13 5.35
C GLY A 119 24.33 -13.17 6.49
N ASP A 120 24.94 -13.38 7.66
CA ASP A 120 24.78 -12.47 8.79
C ASP A 120 25.66 -11.22 8.68
N ASP A 121 26.81 -11.34 7.98
CA ASP A 121 27.81 -10.28 7.77
C ASP A 121 27.52 -9.37 6.56
N LEU A 122 26.28 -8.91 6.43
CA LEU A 122 25.91 -7.97 5.37
C LEU A 122 26.31 -6.53 5.71
N THR A 123 26.61 -5.76 4.67
CA THR A 123 26.60 -4.30 4.71
C THR A 123 25.18 -3.75 4.60
N ARG A 124 24.97 -2.48 4.99
CA ARG A 124 23.69 -1.79 4.79
C ARG A 124 23.30 -1.76 3.31
N LEU A 125 24.28 -1.50 2.43
CA LEU A 125 24.08 -1.48 0.98
C LEU A 125 23.56 -2.83 0.46
N GLU A 126 24.18 -3.94 0.86
CA GLU A 126 23.77 -5.27 0.42
C GLU A 126 22.36 -5.61 0.91
N LEU A 127 22.03 -5.28 2.15
CA LEU A 127 20.67 -5.52 2.66
C LEU A 127 19.62 -4.67 1.92
N ILE A 128 19.91 -3.40 1.64
CA ILE A 128 19.03 -2.53 0.83
C ILE A 128 18.84 -3.13 -0.56
N GLN A 129 19.90 -3.61 -1.21
CA GLN A 129 19.79 -4.23 -2.52
C GLN A 129 18.95 -5.51 -2.47
N ILE A 130 19.09 -6.33 -1.43
CA ILE A 130 18.26 -7.52 -1.23
C ILE A 130 16.78 -7.12 -1.09
N ILE A 131 16.47 -6.15 -0.23
CA ILE A 131 15.09 -5.65 -0.04
C ILE A 131 14.54 -5.07 -1.34
N ASN A 132 15.32 -4.25 -2.04
CA ASN A 132 14.93 -3.67 -3.32
C ASN A 132 14.60 -4.78 -4.34
N ASN A 133 15.45 -5.80 -4.44
CA ASN A 133 15.21 -6.95 -5.31
C ASN A 133 13.96 -7.74 -4.93
N ILE A 134 13.64 -7.85 -3.63
CA ILE A 134 12.37 -8.44 -3.18
C ILE A 134 11.22 -7.59 -3.72
N ILE A 135 11.24 -6.27 -3.49
CA ILE A 135 10.20 -5.34 -3.96
C ILE A 135 10.02 -5.43 -5.48
N SER A 136 11.10 -5.34 -6.25
CA SER A 136 11.06 -5.41 -7.73
C SER A 136 10.59 -6.76 -8.27
N SER A 137 10.64 -7.82 -7.45
CA SER A 137 10.18 -9.16 -7.86
C SER A 137 8.67 -9.37 -7.68
N LEU A 138 8.00 -8.44 -6.99
CA LEU A 138 6.57 -8.52 -6.71
C LEU A 138 5.75 -7.94 -7.87
N ASP A 139 4.76 -8.71 -8.31
CA ASP A 139 3.76 -8.26 -9.28
C ASP A 139 2.57 -7.62 -8.54
N LEU A 140 2.80 -6.42 -8.00
CA LEU A 140 1.77 -5.67 -7.29
C LEU A 140 0.82 -4.99 -8.29
N ASP A 141 -0.47 -5.27 -8.17
CA ASP A 141 -1.50 -4.79 -9.10
C ASP A 141 -2.59 -3.93 -8.42
N PRO A 142 -2.23 -2.81 -7.78
CA PRO A 142 -3.20 -1.93 -7.13
C PRO A 142 -4.17 -1.31 -8.15
N VAL A 143 -5.42 -1.13 -7.73
CA VAL A 143 -6.44 -0.46 -8.53
C VAL A 143 -6.82 0.86 -7.88
N ALA A 144 -6.62 1.98 -8.58
CA ALA A 144 -7.12 3.28 -8.15
C ALA A 144 -8.64 3.30 -8.15
N LEU A 145 -9.24 3.78 -7.07
CA LEU A 145 -10.66 4.12 -7.01
C LEU A 145 -10.80 5.61 -6.74
N ILE A 146 -11.29 6.32 -7.75
CA ILE A 146 -11.39 7.78 -7.77
C ILE A 146 -12.85 8.20 -7.93
N ALA A 147 -13.32 9.14 -7.13
CA ALA A 147 -14.61 9.79 -7.33
C ALA A 147 -14.46 11.31 -7.46
N SER A 148 -15.08 11.90 -8.47
CA SER A 148 -15.17 13.36 -8.57
C SER A 148 -16.12 13.91 -7.50
N GLY A 149 -15.77 15.03 -6.87
CA GLY A 149 -16.60 15.73 -5.89
C GLY A 149 -17.78 16.47 -6.53
N ASN A 150 -18.22 17.55 -5.86
CA ASN A 150 -19.38 18.34 -6.28
C ASN A 150 -19.09 19.16 -7.55
N THR A 151 -17.83 19.51 -7.77
CA THR A 151 -17.37 20.19 -8.98
C THR A 151 -16.51 19.27 -9.85
N SER A 152 -16.37 19.58 -11.15
CA SER A 152 -15.65 18.73 -12.11
C SER A 152 -14.14 18.58 -11.83
N ASN A 153 -13.58 19.43 -10.98
CA ASN A 153 -12.15 19.46 -10.65
C ASN A 153 -11.88 19.04 -9.19
N GLU A 154 -12.93 18.75 -8.43
CA GLU A 154 -12.82 18.29 -7.06
C GLU A 154 -12.73 16.76 -7.04
N ILE A 155 -11.97 16.22 -6.10
CA ILE A 155 -11.90 14.79 -5.83
C ILE A 155 -12.56 14.54 -4.48
N GLY A 156 -13.66 13.79 -4.49
CA GLY A 156 -14.38 13.37 -3.27
C GLY A 156 -13.94 12.02 -2.74
N LEU A 157 -13.18 11.24 -3.53
CA LEU A 157 -12.53 10.01 -3.06
C LEU A 157 -11.23 9.81 -3.83
N TRP A 158 -10.14 9.63 -3.09
CA TRP A 158 -8.80 9.38 -3.59
C TRP A 158 -8.26 8.11 -2.92
N SER A 159 -8.23 6.97 -3.60
CA SER A 159 -7.88 5.70 -2.96
C SER A 159 -7.27 4.67 -3.90
N ILE A 160 -6.60 3.69 -3.31
CA ILE A 160 -6.20 2.45 -3.97
C ILE A 160 -6.85 1.25 -3.28
N ILE A 161 -7.18 0.22 -4.05
CA ILE A 161 -7.60 -1.07 -3.51
C ILE A 161 -6.46 -2.06 -3.70
N ARG A 162 -6.12 -2.76 -2.62
CA ARG A 162 -5.08 -3.78 -2.54
C ARG A 162 -5.73 -5.12 -2.25
N ASN A 163 -6.02 -5.91 -3.27
CA ASN A 163 -6.59 -7.25 -3.07
C ASN A 163 -5.51 -8.34 -2.95
N ASP A 164 -4.41 -8.21 -3.68
CA ASP A 164 -3.28 -9.16 -3.63
C ASP A 164 -2.27 -8.79 -2.51
N SER A 165 -2.79 -8.41 -1.34
CA SER A 165 -2.04 -8.02 -0.15
C SER A 165 -2.19 -9.06 0.95
N VAL A 166 -1.24 -9.09 1.90
CA VAL A 166 -1.38 -9.87 3.15
C VAL A 166 -2.65 -9.50 3.92
N TYR A 167 -3.14 -8.26 3.75
CA TYR A 167 -4.39 -7.79 4.33
C TYR A 167 -5.19 -6.99 3.29
N PRO A 168 -6.12 -7.63 2.56
CA PRO A 168 -6.90 -6.98 1.52
C PRO A 168 -7.73 -5.80 2.04
N ARG A 169 -7.54 -4.61 1.48
CA ARG A 169 -8.14 -3.37 1.98
C ARG A 169 -8.20 -2.26 0.93
N MET A 170 -9.01 -1.24 1.21
CA MET A 170 -8.96 0.03 0.50
C MET A 170 -8.14 1.02 1.32
N ILE A 171 -7.14 1.64 0.70
CA ILE A 171 -6.32 2.68 1.33
C ILE A 171 -6.79 4.00 0.75
N VAL A 172 -7.37 4.83 1.62
CA VAL A 172 -7.92 6.13 1.27
C VAL A 172 -6.91 7.18 1.67
N PHE A 173 -6.63 8.09 0.74
CA PHE A 173 -5.68 9.18 0.91
C PHE A 173 -6.45 10.49 0.92
N ARG A 174 -5.94 11.46 1.67
CA ARG A 174 -6.40 12.83 1.56
C ARG A 174 -6.14 13.29 0.13
N PRO A 175 -7.16 13.81 -0.58
CA PRO A 175 -6.95 14.33 -1.91
C PRO A 175 -5.87 15.41 -1.91
N PRO A 176 -4.97 15.44 -2.91
CA PRO A 176 -4.03 16.54 -3.06
C PRO A 176 -4.78 17.86 -3.29
N ASN A 177 -4.08 18.99 -3.15
CA ASN A 177 -4.70 20.30 -3.34
C ASN A 177 -5.36 20.37 -4.73
N GLN A 178 -6.55 20.97 -4.80
CA GLN A 178 -7.34 21.00 -6.05
C GLN A 178 -6.62 21.70 -7.21
N GLU A 179 -5.67 22.59 -6.91
CA GLU A 179 -4.83 23.27 -7.91
C GLU A 179 -3.85 22.31 -8.61
N ASP A 180 -3.47 21.22 -7.94
CA ASP A 180 -2.55 20.19 -8.44
C ASP A 180 -3.30 19.09 -9.24
N ILE A 181 -4.63 19.13 -9.24
CA ILE A 181 -5.49 18.15 -9.90
C ILE A 181 -6.15 18.78 -11.12
N ASN A 182 -5.88 18.20 -12.30
CA ASN A 182 -6.61 18.54 -13.51
C ASN A 182 -7.24 17.29 -14.14
N LEU A 183 -8.47 16.96 -13.71
CA LEU A 183 -9.25 15.87 -14.30
C LEU A 183 -9.62 16.10 -15.77
N ALA A 184 -9.56 17.35 -16.27
CA ALA A 184 -9.78 17.63 -17.69
C ALA A 184 -8.67 17.07 -18.59
N ASN A 185 -7.46 16.89 -18.05
CA ASN A 185 -6.35 16.19 -18.72
C ASN A 185 -6.50 14.65 -18.68
N GLY A 186 -7.55 14.15 -18.03
CA GLY A 186 -7.90 12.74 -17.92
C GLY A 186 -7.44 12.10 -16.62
N VAL A 187 -8.19 11.08 -16.16
CA VAL A 187 -7.94 10.37 -14.88
C VAL A 187 -6.49 9.86 -14.77
N LYS A 188 -5.89 9.46 -15.91
CA LYS A 188 -4.51 8.96 -15.96
C LYS A 188 -3.46 9.94 -15.42
N SER A 189 -3.65 11.25 -15.59
CA SER A 189 -2.67 12.23 -15.11
C SER A 189 -2.71 12.42 -13.60
N VAL A 190 -3.79 11.97 -12.95
CA VAL A 190 -3.94 12.10 -11.51
C VAL A 190 -3.53 10.80 -10.83
N ILE A 191 -3.91 9.62 -11.36
CA ILE A 191 -3.64 8.34 -10.67
C ILE A 191 -2.15 8.05 -10.48
N SER A 192 -1.26 8.62 -11.30
CA SER A 192 0.19 8.50 -11.10
C SER A 192 0.68 9.17 -9.81
N GLN A 193 -0.12 10.04 -9.19
CA GLN A 193 0.18 10.59 -7.86
C GLN A 193 -0.10 9.58 -6.72
N LEU A 194 -0.69 8.42 -7.04
CA LEU A 194 -0.82 7.28 -6.12
C LEU A 194 0.32 6.27 -6.29
N ASP A 195 1.21 6.47 -7.25
CA ASP A 195 2.39 5.64 -7.44
C ASP A 195 3.35 5.83 -6.27
N ASN A 196 4.16 4.80 -6.00
CA ASN A 196 5.36 4.94 -5.20
C ASN A 196 6.50 4.14 -5.85
N CYS A 197 7.65 4.05 -5.20
CA CYS A 197 8.77 3.30 -5.75
C CYS A 197 8.48 1.80 -5.89
N ALA A 198 7.59 1.24 -5.05
CA ALA A 198 7.29 -0.18 -4.95
C ALA A 198 6.22 -0.65 -5.92
N TYR A 199 5.32 0.23 -6.36
CA TYR A 199 4.27 -0.09 -7.32
C TYR A 199 3.84 1.11 -8.15
N ARG A 200 3.30 0.81 -9.32
CA ARG A 200 2.63 1.78 -10.20
C ARG A 200 1.15 1.46 -10.29
N VAL A 201 0.34 2.50 -10.30
CA VAL A 201 -1.11 2.40 -10.37
C VAL A 201 -1.55 2.63 -11.80
N GLU A 202 -1.66 1.54 -12.55
CA GLU A 202 -2.08 1.59 -13.95
C GLU A 202 -3.59 1.43 -14.11
N LYS A 203 -4.23 0.67 -13.22
CA LYS A 203 -5.65 0.34 -13.28
C LYS A 203 -6.46 1.33 -12.47
N TYR A 204 -7.61 1.72 -13.00
CA TYR A 204 -8.49 2.65 -12.28
C TYR A 204 -9.98 2.36 -12.49
N ILE A 205 -10.75 2.80 -11.51
CA ILE A 205 -12.20 2.89 -11.48
C ILE A 205 -12.51 4.35 -11.16
N PHE A 206 -13.17 5.05 -12.07
CA PHE A 206 -13.54 6.46 -11.94
C PHE A 206 -15.06 6.63 -12.04
N SER A 207 -15.64 7.38 -11.11
CA SER A 207 -17.07 7.71 -11.11
C SER A 207 -17.35 9.07 -10.49
N SER A 208 -18.62 9.51 -10.47
CA SER A 208 -19.01 10.66 -9.65
C SER A 208 -19.14 10.26 -8.18
N ALA A 209 -18.98 11.20 -7.24
CA ALA A 209 -19.23 10.99 -5.82
C ALA A 209 -20.62 10.40 -5.57
N ASP A 210 -21.66 10.86 -6.27
CA ASP A 210 -23.00 10.27 -6.17
C ASP A 210 -23.04 8.80 -6.62
N THR A 211 -22.30 8.44 -7.67
CA THR A 211 -22.23 7.05 -8.15
C THR A 211 -21.47 6.18 -7.16
N ALA A 212 -20.30 6.64 -6.69
CA ALA A 212 -19.52 5.96 -5.65
C ALA A 212 -20.34 5.80 -4.36
N LYS A 213 -21.00 6.87 -3.92
CA LYS A 213 -21.92 6.86 -2.79
C LYS A 213 -23.03 5.85 -3.01
N GLN A 214 -23.66 5.79 -4.19
CA GLN A 214 -24.66 4.76 -4.46
C GLN A 214 -24.08 3.34 -4.44
N LEU A 215 -22.84 3.16 -4.90
CA LEU A 215 -22.13 1.88 -4.87
C LEU A 215 -21.89 1.37 -3.44
N PHE A 216 -21.50 2.27 -2.54
CA PHE A 216 -21.22 1.93 -1.14
C PHE A 216 -22.48 1.97 -0.25
N LEU A 217 -23.35 2.97 -0.41
CA LEU A 217 -24.51 3.22 0.48
C LEU A 217 -25.82 2.56 0.04
N SER A 218 -26.06 2.34 -1.26
CA SER A 218 -27.34 1.72 -1.70
C SER A 218 -27.34 0.20 -1.47
N ASN A 219 -26.24 -0.35 -0.97
CA ASN A 219 -26.12 -1.73 -0.51
C ASN A 219 -26.25 -1.74 1.02
N PHE A 220 -27.50 -1.62 1.50
CA PHE A 220 -27.91 -1.32 2.88
C PHE A 220 -27.40 -2.20 4.04
N ASP A 221 -26.46 -3.12 3.81
CA ASP A 221 -25.90 -3.99 4.85
C ASP A 221 -24.36 -3.92 4.95
N SER A 222 -23.64 -3.25 4.05
CA SER A 222 -22.18 -3.18 4.16
C SER A 222 -21.74 -2.18 5.23
N ARG A 223 -20.90 -2.62 6.16
CA ARG A 223 -20.32 -1.75 7.20
C ARG A 223 -18.89 -1.39 6.86
N MET A 224 -18.62 -0.10 6.73
CA MET A 224 -17.27 0.43 6.62
C MET A 224 -16.61 0.48 8.00
N ILE A 225 -15.39 -0.03 8.10
CA ILE A 225 -14.56 -0.02 9.30
C ILE A 225 -13.19 0.52 8.89
N ILE A 226 -12.70 1.53 9.61
CA ILE A 226 -11.32 1.99 9.50
C ILE A 226 -10.49 1.18 10.48
N VAL A 227 -9.45 0.53 9.99
CA VAL A 227 -8.63 -0.42 10.75
C VAL A 227 -7.22 0.07 11.02
N ASP A 228 -6.81 1.14 10.34
CA ASP A 228 -5.49 1.77 10.51
C ASP A 228 -5.51 3.19 9.91
N SER A 229 -4.69 4.11 10.41
CA SER A 229 -4.59 5.48 9.90
C SER A 229 -3.19 6.05 10.03
N SER A 230 -2.89 7.15 9.32
CA SER A 230 -1.63 7.87 9.47
C SER A 230 -1.87 9.38 9.55
N PRO A 231 -1.65 10.02 10.72
CA PRO A 231 -1.32 9.42 12.03
C PRO A 231 -2.45 8.53 12.61
N ASP A 232 -2.13 7.75 13.63
CA ASP A 232 -3.09 6.90 14.35
C ASP A 232 -4.14 7.74 15.09
N ILE A 233 -5.42 7.38 14.92
CA ILE A 233 -6.54 8.04 15.60
C ILE A 233 -7.19 7.18 16.69
N LEU A 234 -6.94 5.86 16.71
CA LEU A 234 -7.60 4.92 17.64
C LEU A 234 -6.74 3.69 17.94
N ASP A 235 -6.92 3.14 19.15
CA ASP A 235 -6.45 1.81 19.52
C ASP A 235 -7.43 0.74 18.96
N GLY A 236 -7.22 0.32 17.71
CA GLY A 236 -7.97 -0.80 17.10
C GLY A 236 -8.69 -0.43 15.82
N TYR A 237 -9.99 -0.12 15.89
CA TYR A 237 -10.79 0.19 14.69
C TYR A 237 -11.90 1.22 14.95
N LEU A 238 -12.22 2.02 13.92
CA LEU A 238 -13.37 2.93 13.89
C LEU A 238 -14.48 2.32 13.05
N LYS A 239 -15.65 2.09 13.65
CA LYS A 239 -16.84 1.76 12.87
C LYS A 239 -17.45 3.05 12.33
N VAL A 240 -17.56 3.17 11.01
CA VAL A 240 -18.25 4.30 10.38
C VAL A 240 -19.75 4.07 10.47
N GLU A 241 -20.48 5.07 10.97
CA GLU A 241 -21.94 5.00 11.01
C GLU A 241 -22.51 5.02 9.59
N GLN A 242 -23.58 4.23 9.40
CA GLN A 242 -24.22 4.12 8.10
C GLN A 242 -24.77 5.48 7.65
N GLY A 243 -24.39 5.90 6.45
CA GLY A 243 -24.74 7.18 5.86
C GLY A 243 -23.64 8.25 5.97
N LEU A 244 -22.63 8.05 6.82
CA LEU A 244 -21.51 9.00 7.01
C LEU A 244 -20.28 8.67 6.14
N GLU A 245 -20.27 7.55 5.41
CA GLU A 245 -19.10 7.07 4.66
C GLU A 245 -18.57 8.11 3.66
N ALA A 246 -19.46 8.91 3.07
CA ALA A 246 -19.08 9.99 2.15
C ALA A 246 -18.23 11.08 2.84
N ASP A 247 -18.54 11.40 4.09
CA ASP A 247 -17.80 12.39 4.88
C ASP A 247 -16.42 11.83 5.25
N TYR A 248 -16.32 10.53 5.54
CA TYR A 248 -15.04 9.86 5.77
C TYR A 248 -14.19 9.76 4.49
N PHE A 249 -14.78 9.46 3.34
CA PHE A 249 -14.06 9.45 2.05
C PHE A 249 -13.51 10.83 1.67
N SER A 250 -14.20 11.89 2.08
CA SER A 250 -13.84 13.27 1.79
C SER A 250 -13.04 13.96 2.93
N PHE A 251 -12.67 13.23 3.98
CA PHE A 251 -11.97 13.78 5.16
C PHE A 251 -12.72 14.94 5.84
N LEU A 252 -14.06 14.93 5.80
CA LEU A 252 -14.92 15.90 6.46
C LEU A 252 -15.28 15.51 7.90
N SER A 253 -15.07 14.25 8.29
CA SER A 253 -15.22 13.81 9.68
C SER A 253 -14.17 14.46 10.57
N GLU A 254 -14.56 14.89 11.78
CA GLU A 254 -13.64 15.39 12.80
C GLU A 254 -12.58 14.34 13.18
N ASP A 255 -12.94 13.05 13.14
CA ASP A 255 -12.01 11.94 13.41
C ASP A 255 -10.83 11.89 12.43
N LEU A 256 -10.97 12.50 11.25
CA LEU A 256 -9.96 12.46 10.19
C LEU A 256 -9.26 13.80 9.96
N ALA A 257 -9.46 14.79 10.83
CA ALA A 257 -8.99 16.17 10.61
C ALA A 257 -7.49 16.28 10.31
N ASP A 258 -6.67 15.47 10.97
CA ASP A 258 -5.21 15.43 10.81
C ASP A 258 -4.70 14.19 10.06
N VAL A 259 -5.60 13.30 9.63
CA VAL A 259 -5.26 12.06 8.94
C VAL A 259 -4.93 12.32 7.48
N SER A 260 -3.76 11.83 7.05
CA SER A 260 -3.30 11.89 5.66
C SER A 260 -3.76 10.69 4.84
N SER A 261 -3.84 9.50 5.46
CA SER A 261 -4.36 8.29 4.84
C SER A 261 -4.91 7.32 5.88
N TYR A 262 -5.81 6.44 5.46
CA TYR A 262 -6.35 5.38 6.30
C TYR A 262 -6.71 4.11 5.52
N ALA A 263 -6.68 2.98 6.20
CA ALA A 263 -7.15 1.71 5.67
C ALA A 263 -8.61 1.47 6.06
N ALA A 264 -9.45 1.22 5.06
CA ALA A 264 -10.84 0.85 5.22
C ALA A 264 -11.10 -0.58 4.74
N VAL A 265 -11.89 -1.30 5.52
CA VAL A 265 -12.47 -2.60 5.16
C VAL A 265 -13.99 -2.51 5.15
N PHE A 266 -14.60 -3.30 4.28
CA PHE A 266 -16.06 -3.40 4.18
C PHE A 266 -16.48 -4.79 4.58
N THR A 267 -17.22 -4.88 5.68
CA THR A 267 -17.75 -6.17 6.17
C THR A 267 -19.18 -6.33 5.68
N GLU A 268 -19.58 -7.58 5.40
CA GLU A 268 -20.98 -8.05 5.23
C GLU A 268 -21.60 -8.18 3.82
N GLN A 269 -20.87 -8.13 2.69
CA GLN A 269 -21.43 -8.66 1.42
C GLN A 269 -20.42 -9.36 0.52
N GLU A 270 -20.80 -10.57 0.06
CA GLU A 270 -20.41 -11.05 -1.28
C GLU A 270 -20.98 -10.07 -2.33
N ILE A 271 -20.11 -9.37 -3.04
CA ILE A 271 -20.56 -8.52 -4.16
C ILE A 271 -21.01 -9.42 -5.31
N LYS A 272 -22.34 -9.60 -5.44
CA LYS A 272 -22.91 -10.44 -6.50
C LYS A 272 -22.46 -9.96 -7.89
N PRO A 273 -21.89 -10.81 -8.76
CA PRO A 273 -21.38 -10.42 -10.08
C PRO A 273 -22.40 -9.67 -10.96
N LEU A 274 -23.69 -10.03 -10.85
CA LEU A 274 -24.77 -9.40 -11.59
C LEU A 274 -24.98 -7.92 -11.21
N LYS A 275 -24.68 -7.54 -9.96
CA LYS A 275 -24.76 -6.16 -9.50
C LYS A 275 -23.63 -5.33 -10.12
N ILE A 276 -22.41 -5.86 -10.12
CA ILE A 276 -21.22 -5.21 -10.70
C ILE A 276 -21.42 -4.94 -12.18
N MET A 277 -21.97 -5.89 -12.93
CA MET A 277 -22.26 -5.72 -14.35
C MET A 277 -23.26 -4.59 -14.64
N ARG A 278 -24.18 -4.28 -13.70
CA ARG A 278 -25.11 -3.13 -13.84
C ARG A 278 -24.43 -1.79 -13.57
N LEU A 279 -23.25 -1.81 -12.96
CA LEU A 279 -22.51 -0.63 -12.53
C LEU A 279 -21.45 -0.22 -13.55
N LEU A 280 -20.93 -1.17 -14.33
CA LEU A 280 -19.98 -0.91 -15.41
C LEU A 280 -20.37 0.23 -16.36
N PRO A 281 -21.65 0.42 -16.75
CA PRO A 281 -22.03 1.54 -17.61
C PRO A 281 -21.91 2.92 -16.96
N ARG A 282 -21.88 3.00 -15.62
CA ARG A 282 -21.83 4.26 -14.84
C ARG A 282 -20.43 4.62 -14.37
N VAL A 283 -19.45 3.79 -14.71
CA VAL A 283 -18.07 3.88 -14.25
C VAL A 283 -17.15 3.92 -15.47
N ARG A 284 -16.12 4.76 -15.41
CA ARG A 284 -15.02 4.74 -16.38
C ARG A 284 -13.88 3.90 -15.81
N THR A 285 -13.42 2.93 -16.58
CA THR A 285 -12.28 2.07 -16.20
C THR A 285 -11.49 1.68 -17.44
N ASN A 286 -10.20 1.44 -17.28
CA ASN A 286 -9.35 0.83 -18.30
C ASN A 286 -9.21 -0.70 -18.13
N MET A 287 -9.88 -1.29 -17.15
CA MET A 287 -9.89 -2.73 -16.93
C MET A 287 -10.89 -3.41 -17.87
N ASN A 288 -10.49 -4.52 -18.48
CA ASN A 288 -11.41 -5.37 -19.23
C ASN A 288 -12.28 -6.21 -18.27
N PRO A 289 -13.41 -6.78 -18.73
CA PRO A 289 -14.31 -7.54 -17.85
C PRO A 289 -13.65 -8.72 -17.12
N LYS A 290 -12.66 -9.39 -17.74
CA LYS A 290 -11.92 -10.49 -17.10
C LYS A 290 -11.05 -9.97 -15.95
N GLN A 291 -10.37 -8.83 -16.14
CA GLN A 291 -9.58 -8.18 -15.10
C GLN A 291 -10.46 -7.75 -13.93
N ILE A 292 -11.64 -7.18 -14.21
CA ILE A 292 -12.60 -6.79 -13.17
C ILE A 292 -13.03 -8.02 -12.36
N LEU A 293 -13.43 -9.11 -13.03
CA LEU A 293 -13.83 -10.34 -12.34
C LEU A 293 -12.71 -10.99 -11.53
N ASN A 294 -11.47 -10.98 -12.03
CA ASN A 294 -10.31 -11.50 -11.30
C ASN A 294 -10.04 -10.65 -10.05
N PHE A 295 -10.03 -9.32 -10.22
CA PHE A 295 -9.84 -8.37 -9.12
C PHE A 295 -10.86 -8.61 -8.00
N LEU A 296 -12.14 -8.81 -8.34
CA LEU A 296 -13.20 -9.04 -7.35
C LEU A 296 -13.18 -10.44 -6.70
N ARG A 297 -12.49 -11.40 -7.30
CA ARG A 297 -12.33 -12.76 -6.76
C ARG A 297 -11.16 -12.89 -5.79
N GLY A 298 -10.25 -11.92 -5.77
CA GLY A 298 -9.23 -11.79 -4.72
C GLY A 298 -9.78 -11.30 -3.38
N GLN A 299 -11.09 -11.46 -3.15
CA GLN A 299 -11.80 -11.17 -1.91
C GLN A 299 -12.38 -12.46 -1.34
#